data_AF-A0A258C0R6-F1
#
_entry.id   AF-A0A258C0R6-F1
#
_cell.length_a   1.000
_cell.length_b   1.000
_cell.length_c   1.000
_cell.angle_alpha   90.00
_cell.angle_beta   90.00
_cell.angle_gamma   90.00
#
_symmetry.space_group_name_H-M   'P 1'
#
loop_
_entity.id
_entity.type
_entity.pdbx_description
1 polymer ?
#
loop_
_entity_poly.entity_id
_entity_poly.type
_entity_poly.pdbx_seq_one_letter_code
_entity_poly.pdbx_strand_id
1 'polypeptide(L)'
;MAAIRIPEEERQHDVAPVNLTEIAALQAEKRKQQAAEARARKAAEAKEAARRKAEAEARAKADAEKKRLADNPARYWVQIGVGRDKGALAFTLRRMKKDHAALGKYDGWSAGWGRTNRLVVGPFPNLGRARTVETEMKKGGSDAFVWRSEAGEEVDRLGE
;
A
#
# COMPACT_ATOMS: atom_id res chain seq x y z
N MET A 1 -73.18 -66.06 -17.87
CA MET A 1 -72.22 -64.99 -17.51
C MET A 1 -70.82 -65.53 -17.75
N ALA A 2 -70.11 -65.01 -18.75
CA ALA A 2 -68.76 -65.44 -19.08
C ALA A 2 -67.75 -64.74 -18.15
N ALA A 3 -66.96 -65.51 -17.41
CA ALA A 3 -65.89 -65.00 -16.56
C ALA A 3 -64.68 -64.67 -17.43
N ILE A 4 -64.28 -63.40 -17.46
CA ILE A 4 -63.05 -62.94 -18.11
C ILE A 4 -61.88 -63.54 -17.32
N ARG A 5 -61.20 -64.53 -17.90
CA ARG A 5 -60.02 -65.17 -17.31
C ARG A 5 -58.79 -64.40 -17.79
N ILE A 6 -58.24 -63.57 -16.92
CA ILE A 6 -57.02 -62.81 -17.20
C ILE A 6 -55.83 -63.80 -17.15
N PRO A 7 -54.95 -63.84 -18.17
CA PRO A 7 -53.76 -64.70 -18.16
C PRO A 7 -52.80 -64.31 -17.04
N GLU A 8 -52.25 -65.30 -16.34
CA GLU A 8 -51.37 -65.13 -15.17
C GLU A 8 -50.05 -64.41 -15.49
N GLU A 9 -49.70 -64.34 -16.78
CA GLU A 9 -48.48 -63.72 -17.31
C GLU A 9 -48.49 -62.17 -17.23
N GLU A 10 -49.66 -61.52 -17.23
CA GLU A 10 -49.78 -60.07 -17.02
C GLU A 10 -49.68 -59.67 -15.54
N ARG A 11 -49.69 -60.64 -14.62
CA ARG A 11 -49.59 -60.40 -13.18
C ARG A 11 -48.15 -60.35 -12.68
N GLN A 12 -47.19 -60.79 -13.47
CA GLN A 12 -45.76 -60.66 -13.18
C GLN A 12 -45.23 -59.39 -13.83
N HIS A 13 -45.48 -58.26 -13.19
CA HIS A 13 -44.57 -57.13 -13.34
C HIS A 13 -43.24 -57.54 -12.70
N ASP A 14 -42.20 -57.75 -13.52
CA ASP A 14 -40.82 -57.93 -13.06
C ASP A 14 -40.30 -56.60 -12.49
N VAL A 15 -40.77 -56.26 -11.29
CA VAL A 15 -40.21 -55.15 -10.51
C VAL A 15 -39.22 -55.80 -9.56
N ALA A 16 -37.93 -55.74 -9.91
CA ALA A 16 -36.88 -56.11 -8.97
C ALA A 16 -37.15 -55.39 -7.63
N PRO A 17 -37.24 -56.11 -6.51
CA PRO A 17 -37.65 -55.52 -5.24
C PRO A 17 -36.63 -54.45 -4.85
N VAL A 18 -37.05 -53.19 -4.91
CA VAL A 18 -36.17 -52.07 -4.61
C VAL A 18 -35.86 -52.11 -3.12
N ASN A 19 -34.59 -52.40 -2.79
CA ASN A 19 -34.15 -52.51 -1.42
C ASN A 19 -34.06 -51.12 -0.77
N LEU A 20 -34.93 -50.86 0.20
CA LEU A 20 -35.02 -49.58 0.92
C LEU A 20 -33.70 -49.22 1.63
N THR A 21 -32.91 -50.22 2.02
CA THR A 21 -31.59 -50.02 2.63
C THR A 21 -30.57 -49.48 1.63
N GLU A 22 -30.59 -49.95 0.39
CA GLU A 22 -29.71 -49.48 -0.68
C GLU A 22 -30.08 -48.05 -1.10
N ILE A 23 -31.37 -47.72 -1.19
CA ILE A 23 -31.84 -46.34 -1.43
C ILE A 23 -31.37 -45.40 -0.31
N ALA A 24 -31.49 -45.81 0.95
CA ALA A 24 -31.07 -45.01 2.09
C ALA A 24 -29.55 -44.74 2.09
N ALA A 25 -28.74 -45.74 1.70
CA ALA A 25 -27.29 -45.60 1.53
C ALA A 25 -26.94 -44.60 0.42
N LEU A 26 -27.57 -44.73 -0.76
CA LEU A 26 -27.38 -43.81 -1.89
C LEU A 26 -27.80 -42.38 -1.56
N GLN A 27 -28.89 -42.19 -0.80
CA GLN A 27 -29.32 -40.87 -0.33
C GLN A 27 -28.36 -40.27 0.71
N ALA A 28 -27.80 -41.10 1.61
CA ALA A 28 -26.80 -40.65 2.57
C ALA A 28 -25.51 -40.20 1.88
N GLU A 29 -25.07 -40.93 0.86
CA GLU A 29 -23.89 -40.60 0.07
C GLU A 29 -24.09 -39.31 -0.75
N LYS A 30 -25.26 -39.16 -1.39
CA LYS A 30 -25.63 -37.94 -2.10
C LYS A 30 -25.64 -36.72 -1.18
N ARG A 31 -26.16 -36.85 0.05
CA ARG A 31 -26.12 -35.76 1.05
C ARG A 31 -24.69 -35.41 1.47
N LYS A 32 -23.81 -36.40 1.64
CA LYS A 32 -22.39 -36.18 1.94
C LYS A 32 -21.67 -35.45 0.80
N GLN A 33 -21.91 -35.87 -0.45
CA GLN A 33 -21.36 -35.23 -1.65
C GLN A 33 -21.84 -33.78 -1.78
N GLN A 34 -23.14 -33.53 -1.60
CA GLN A 34 -23.71 -32.18 -1.63
C GLN A 34 -23.15 -31.29 -0.51
N ALA A 35 -22.95 -31.82 0.69
CA ALA A 35 -22.34 -31.09 1.79
C ALA A 35 -20.86 -30.76 1.51
N ALA A 36 -20.10 -31.67 0.90
CA ALA A 36 -18.72 -31.44 0.49
C ALA A 36 -18.62 -30.37 -0.60
N GLU A 37 -19.50 -30.43 -1.60
CA GLU A 37 -19.53 -29.46 -2.70
C GLU A 37 -19.96 -28.07 -2.21
N ALA A 38 -20.95 -27.99 -1.31
CA ALA A 38 -21.35 -26.72 -0.69
C ALA A 38 -20.21 -26.11 0.15
N ARG A 39 -19.41 -26.92 0.84
CA ARG A 39 -18.22 -26.46 1.57
C ARG A 39 -17.11 -25.99 0.61
N ALA A 40 -16.90 -26.71 -0.49
CA ALA A 40 -15.92 -26.33 -1.51
C ALA A 40 -16.29 -25.00 -2.20
N ARG A 41 -17.57 -24.81 -2.54
CA ARG A 41 -18.09 -23.54 -3.11
C ARG A 41 -17.91 -22.38 -2.15
N LYS A 42 -18.29 -22.53 -0.87
CA LYS A 42 -18.09 -21.49 0.16
C LYS A 42 -16.61 -21.15 0.37
N ALA A 43 -15.73 -22.14 0.34
CA ALA A 43 -14.29 -21.92 0.46
C ALA A 43 -13.70 -21.19 -0.77
N ALA A 44 -14.20 -21.48 -1.97
CA ALA A 44 -13.81 -20.79 -3.20
C ALA A 44 -14.28 -19.33 -3.18
N GLU A 45 -15.54 -19.07 -2.80
CA GLU A 45 -16.09 -17.71 -2.68
C GLU A 45 -15.34 -16.87 -1.63
N ALA A 46 -14.99 -17.47 -0.48
CA ALA A 46 -14.21 -16.79 0.55
C ALA A 46 -12.79 -16.43 0.08
N LYS A 47 -12.13 -17.33 -0.68
CA LYS A 47 -10.81 -17.06 -1.27
C LYS A 47 -10.87 -15.97 -2.33
N GLU A 48 -11.90 -15.97 -3.16
CA GLU A 48 -12.07 -14.95 -4.20
C GLU A 48 -12.37 -13.57 -3.59
N ALA A 49 -13.21 -13.52 -2.56
CA ALA A 49 -13.47 -12.29 -1.81
C ALA A 49 -12.21 -11.75 -1.12
N ALA A 50 -11.39 -12.62 -0.53
CA ALA A 50 -10.11 -12.22 0.07
C ALA A 50 -9.13 -11.69 -0.99
N ARG A 51 -9.05 -12.33 -2.16
CA ARG A 51 -8.19 -11.88 -3.27
C ARG A 51 -8.63 -10.53 -3.84
N ARG A 52 -9.95 -10.32 -4.01
CA ARG A 52 -10.51 -9.02 -4.46
C ARG A 52 -10.23 -7.89 -3.47
N LYS A 53 -10.33 -8.16 -2.15
CA LYS A 53 -9.97 -7.18 -1.11
C LYS A 53 -8.47 -6.85 -1.12
N ALA A 54 -7.61 -7.86 -1.22
CA ALA A 54 -6.16 -7.65 -1.32
C ALA A 54 -5.76 -6.83 -2.55
N GLU A 55 -6.39 -7.09 -3.70
CA GLU A 55 -6.12 -6.35 -4.93
C GLU A 55 -6.64 -4.90 -4.88
N ALA A 56 -7.80 -4.67 -4.25
CA ALA A 56 -8.33 -3.33 -4.01
C ALA A 56 -7.43 -2.50 -3.07
N GLU A 57 -6.93 -3.12 -1.99
CA GLU A 57 -6.03 -2.45 -1.05
C GLU A 57 -4.65 -2.16 -1.68
N ALA A 58 -4.14 -3.07 -2.51
CA ALA A 58 -2.90 -2.84 -3.27
C ALA A 58 -3.05 -1.68 -4.28
N ARG A 59 -4.19 -1.61 -5.00
CA ARG A 59 -4.48 -0.50 -5.92
C ARG A 59 -4.64 0.84 -5.19
N ALA A 60 -5.29 0.85 -4.01
CA ALA A 60 -5.44 2.05 -3.20
C ALA A 60 -4.09 2.56 -2.67
N LYS A 61 -3.20 1.67 -2.22
CA LYS A 61 -1.83 2.05 -1.82
C LYS A 61 -1.02 2.58 -3.01
N ALA A 62 -1.14 1.97 -4.18
CA ALA A 62 -0.44 2.44 -5.38
C ALA A 62 -0.94 3.82 -5.88
N ASP A 63 -2.24 4.10 -5.79
CA ASP A 63 -2.78 5.42 -6.15
C ASP A 63 -2.40 6.50 -5.14
N ALA A 64 -2.44 6.19 -3.84
CA ALA A 64 -1.99 7.09 -2.78
C ALA A 64 -0.49 7.41 -2.90
N GLU A 65 0.33 6.41 -3.24
CA GLU A 65 1.76 6.60 -3.47
C GLU A 65 2.00 7.48 -4.71
N LYS A 66 1.30 7.23 -5.83
CA LYS A 66 1.39 8.09 -7.02
C LYS A 66 1.00 9.54 -6.72
N LYS A 67 -0.03 9.78 -5.91
CA LYS A 67 -0.41 11.13 -5.48
C LYS A 67 0.66 11.76 -4.59
N ARG A 68 1.19 11.04 -3.59
CA ARG A 68 2.32 11.54 -2.78
C ARG A 68 3.54 11.91 -3.62
N LEU A 69 3.89 11.10 -4.62
CA LEU A 69 4.99 11.37 -5.54
C LEU A 69 4.71 12.56 -6.46
N ALA A 70 3.45 12.75 -6.88
CA ALA A 70 3.05 13.88 -7.72
C ALA A 70 3.04 15.21 -6.96
N ASP A 71 2.58 15.21 -5.70
CA ASP A 71 2.52 16.41 -4.87
C ASP A 71 3.90 16.82 -4.33
N ASN A 72 4.78 15.84 -4.05
CA ASN A 72 6.14 16.06 -3.56
C ASN A 72 7.18 15.46 -4.52
N PRO A 73 7.41 16.06 -5.70
CA PRO A 73 8.45 15.60 -6.61
C PRO A 73 9.82 15.69 -5.95
N ALA A 74 10.74 14.80 -6.33
CA ALA A 74 12.12 14.80 -5.82
C ALA A 74 12.78 16.17 -6.09
N ARG A 75 13.22 16.85 -5.02
CA ARG A 75 13.79 18.20 -5.07
C ARG A 75 15.24 18.17 -4.61
N TYR A 76 16.03 19.10 -5.13
CA TYR A 76 17.40 19.31 -4.67
C TYR A 76 17.42 20.33 -3.55
N TRP A 77 18.19 20.05 -2.52
CA TRP A 77 18.35 20.85 -1.32
C TRP A 77 19.82 20.95 -0.96
N VAL A 78 20.18 21.93 -0.15
CA VAL A 78 21.50 21.97 0.51
C VAL A 78 21.29 21.83 2.00
N GLN A 79 21.77 20.74 2.57
CA GLN A 79 21.85 20.51 4.00
C GLN A 79 22.96 21.37 4.59
N ILE A 80 22.62 22.15 5.62
CA ILE A 80 23.56 23.04 6.32
C ILE A 80 23.64 22.73 7.82
N GLY A 81 22.87 21.75 8.30
CA GLY A 81 22.90 21.35 9.71
C GLY A 81 21.98 20.16 10.02
N VAL A 82 22.06 19.66 11.24
CA VAL A 82 21.20 18.60 11.79
C VAL A 82 21.00 18.88 13.28
N GLY A 83 19.80 18.65 13.80
CA GLY A 83 19.49 18.94 15.20
C GLY A 83 18.15 18.34 15.61
N ARG A 84 17.94 18.10 16.91
CA ARG A 84 16.66 17.56 17.42
C ARG A 84 15.59 18.65 17.48
N ASP A 85 15.95 19.82 18.00
CA ASP A 85 15.04 20.94 18.19
C ASP A 85 14.86 21.77 16.91
N LYS A 86 13.64 21.77 16.36
CA LYS A 86 13.29 22.61 15.19
C LYS A 86 13.49 24.11 15.48
N GLY A 87 13.23 24.58 16.70
CA GLY A 87 13.48 25.97 17.10
C GLY A 87 14.96 26.36 17.08
N ALA A 88 15.84 25.48 17.57
CA ALA A 88 17.29 25.69 17.51
C ALA A 88 17.81 25.67 16.06
N LEU A 89 17.23 24.82 15.20
CA LEU A 89 17.53 24.82 13.76
C LEU A 89 17.10 26.13 13.08
N ALA A 90 15.93 26.67 13.42
CA ALA A 90 15.47 27.96 12.90
C ALA A 90 16.40 29.10 13.34
N PHE A 91 16.87 29.11 14.60
CA PHE A 91 17.85 30.09 15.07
C PHE A 91 19.20 29.96 14.34
N THR A 92 19.68 28.74 14.16
CA THR A 92 20.92 28.43 13.43
C THR A 92 20.82 28.91 11.98
N LEU A 93 19.70 28.65 11.30
CA LEU A 93 19.42 29.16 9.97
C LEU A 93 19.46 30.69 9.93
N ARG A 94 18.81 31.37 10.88
CA ARG A 94 18.81 32.86 10.94
C ARG A 94 20.21 33.42 11.11
N ARG A 95 21.07 32.77 11.90
CA ARG A 95 22.49 33.12 12.03
C ARG A 95 23.24 32.89 10.71
N MET A 96 23.12 31.71 10.13
CA MET A 96 23.75 31.35 8.85
C MET A 96 23.32 32.28 7.71
N LYS A 97 22.08 32.75 7.69
CA LYS A 97 21.60 33.74 6.70
C LYS A 97 22.25 35.12 6.86
N LYS A 98 22.66 35.50 8.07
CA LYS A 98 23.39 36.75 8.33
C LYS A 98 24.85 36.62 7.90
N ASP A 99 25.47 35.49 8.21
CA ASP A 99 26.88 35.24 7.93
C ASP A 99 27.12 34.92 6.43
N HIS A 100 26.13 34.32 5.77
CA HIS A 100 26.20 33.94 4.35
C HIS A 100 25.06 34.58 3.54
N ALA A 101 25.39 35.63 2.80
CA ALA A 101 24.45 36.29 1.88
C ALA A 101 23.85 35.32 0.84
N ALA A 102 24.57 34.26 0.47
CA ALA A 102 24.10 33.22 -0.43
C ALA A 102 22.83 32.51 0.08
N LEU A 103 22.65 32.39 1.41
CA LEU A 103 21.48 31.78 2.05
C LEU A 103 20.32 32.75 2.29
N GLY A 104 20.59 34.05 2.33
CA GLY A 104 19.58 35.06 2.68
C GLY A 104 18.33 35.01 1.78
N LYS A 105 18.50 34.61 0.53
CA LYS A 105 17.44 34.47 -0.48
C LYS A 105 16.68 33.14 -0.46
N TYR A 106 17.09 32.17 0.35
CA TYR A 106 16.49 30.83 0.38
C TYR A 106 15.78 30.58 1.69
N ASP A 107 14.61 29.98 1.64
CA ASP A 107 13.94 29.47 2.83
C ASP A 107 14.65 28.23 3.37
N GLY A 108 14.58 28.06 4.70
CA GLY A 108 15.07 26.85 5.35
C GLY A 108 13.92 25.95 5.75
N TRP A 109 14.21 24.67 5.72
CA TRP A 109 13.26 23.59 5.87
C TRP A 109 13.88 22.50 6.74
N SER A 110 13.03 21.73 7.41
CA SER A 110 13.42 20.55 8.18
C SER A 110 12.83 19.29 7.57
N ALA A 111 13.69 18.32 7.29
CA ALA A 111 13.27 16.95 6.97
C ALA A 111 13.49 16.04 8.19
N GLY A 112 12.53 15.17 8.48
CA GLY A 112 12.65 14.18 9.55
C GLY A 112 13.75 13.16 9.25
N TRP A 113 14.67 12.95 10.17
CA TRP A 113 15.73 11.93 10.05
C TRP A 113 15.91 11.17 11.37
N GLY A 114 15.09 10.12 11.53
CA GLY A 114 15.07 9.30 12.75
C GLY A 114 14.64 10.13 13.97
N ARG A 115 15.54 10.28 14.95
CA ARG A 115 15.31 11.10 16.17
C ARG A 115 15.74 12.56 16.02
N THR A 116 16.25 12.93 14.85
CA THR A 116 16.77 14.27 14.56
C THR A 116 16.07 14.85 13.34
N ASN A 117 16.20 16.15 13.17
CA ASN A 117 15.73 16.89 12.01
C ASN A 117 16.93 17.40 11.24
N ARG A 118 16.91 17.23 9.93
CA ARG A 118 17.93 17.77 9.03
C ARG A 118 17.53 19.17 8.62
N LEU A 119 18.43 20.15 8.80
CA LEU A 119 18.24 21.51 8.32
C LEU A 119 18.73 21.62 6.88
N VAL A 120 17.82 21.97 5.99
CA VAL A 120 18.08 22.11 4.56
C VAL A 120 17.59 23.46 4.05
N VAL A 121 18.20 23.96 2.99
CA VAL A 121 17.79 25.20 2.30
C VAL A 121 17.46 24.91 0.85
N GLY A 122 16.51 25.66 0.29
CA GLY A 122 16.01 25.45 -1.07
C GLY A 122 14.50 25.70 -1.15
N PRO A 123 13.76 25.07 -2.09
CA PRO A 123 14.19 24.03 -3.05
C PRO A 123 14.98 24.56 -4.24
N PHE A 124 15.93 23.78 -4.76
CA PHE A 124 16.72 24.09 -5.95
C PHE A 124 16.20 23.35 -7.20
N PRO A 125 16.24 24.00 -8.38
CA PRO A 125 15.72 23.41 -9.62
C PRO A 125 16.59 22.29 -10.18
N ASN A 126 17.89 22.28 -9.87
CA ASN A 126 18.82 21.26 -10.34
C ASN A 126 20.02 21.11 -9.41
N LEU A 127 20.76 20.00 -9.58
CA LEU A 127 21.96 19.67 -8.81
C LEU A 127 23.05 20.74 -8.95
N GLY A 128 23.21 21.33 -10.13
CA GLY A 128 24.24 22.37 -10.37
C GLY A 128 24.05 23.58 -9.47
N ARG A 129 22.81 24.08 -9.35
CA ARG A 129 22.47 25.20 -8.46
C ARG A 129 22.68 24.85 -6.99
N ALA A 130 22.33 23.64 -6.57
CA ALA A 130 22.60 23.18 -5.21
C ALA A 130 24.11 23.12 -4.93
N ARG A 131 24.92 22.58 -5.84
CA ARG A 131 26.40 22.55 -5.71
C ARG A 131 27.03 23.93 -5.67
N THR A 132 26.50 24.90 -6.43
CA THR A 132 26.96 26.29 -6.35
C THR A 132 26.76 26.82 -4.94
N VAL A 133 25.57 26.65 -4.35
CA VAL A 133 25.29 27.12 -2.98
C VAL A 133 26.15 26.39 -1.96
N GLU A 134 26.32 25.07 -2.09
CA GLU A 134 27.24 24.28 -1.26
C GLU A 134 28.67 24.84 -1.29
N THR A 135 29.17 25.18 -2.48
CA THR A 135 30.52 25.72 -2.66
C THR A 135 30.67 27.10 -2.03
N GLU A 136 29.68 27.97 -2.21
CA GLU A 136 29.65 29.31 -1.59
C GLU A 136 29.59 29.23 -0.06
N MET A 137 28.85 28.27 0.48
CA MET A 137 28.80 27.98 1.92
C MET A 137 30.16 27.54 2.45
N LYS A 138 30.82 26.60 1.77
CA LYS A 138 32.16 26.11 2.13
C LYS A 138 33.22 27.22 2.07
N LYS A 139 33.15 28.11 1.07
CA LYS A 139 34.02 29.30 0.99
C LYS A 139 33.82 30.25 2.16
N GLY A 140 32.60 30.38 2.65
CA GLY A 140 32.29 31.16 3.86
C GLY A 140 32.72 30.47 5.17
N GLY A 141 33.30 29.27 5.12
CA GLY A 141 33.72 28.51 6.30
C GLY A 141 32.63 27.65 6.94
N SER A 142 31.51 27.43 6.24
CA SER A 142 30.40 26.61 6.74
C SER A 142 30.24 25.31 5.96
N ASP A 143 30.06 24.22 6.69
CA ASP A 143 29.78 22.91 6.10
C ASP A 143 28.39 22.86 5.49
N ALA A 144 28.35 22.50 4.22
CA ALA A 144 27.13 22.32 3.46
C ALA A 144 27.25 21.06 2.60
N PHE A 145 26.14 20.37 2.41
CA PHE A 145 26.08 19.13 1.63
C PHE A 145 24.86 19.16 0.72
N VAL A 146 25.01 18.78 -0.54
CA VAL A 146 23.86 18.65 -1.42
C VAL A 146 23.08 17.39 -1.07
N TRP A 147 21.78 17.55 -0.83
CA TRP A 147 20.85 16.45 -0.55
C TRP A 147 19.70 16.49 -1.55
N ARG A 148 19.30 15.32 -2.04
CA ARG A 148 18.10 15.17 -2.88
C ARG A 148 17.02 14.51 -2.03
N SER A 149 15.88 15.16 -1.86
CA SER A 149 14.73 14.56 -1.20
C SER A 149 14.13 13.48 -2.12
N GLU A 150 13.67 12.38 -1.54
CA GLU A 150 12.91 11.38 -2.30
C GLU A 150 11.53 11.94 -2.65
N ALA A 151 10.91 11.36 -3.69
CA ALA A 151 9.56 11.75 -4.06
C ALA A 151 8.60 11.27 -2.96
N GLY A 152 7.82 12.18 -2.37
CA GLY A 152 6.99 11.91 -1.20
C GLY A 152 7.62 12.23 0.17
N GLU A 153 8.90 12.63 0.22
CA GLU A 153 9.59 13.06 1.45
C GLU A 153 8.97 14.36 1.98
N GLU A 154 8.53 14.34 3.24
CA GLU A 154 7.88 15.48 3.88
C GLU A 154 8.93 16.43 4.45
N VAL A 155 8.93 17.67 3.96
CA VAL A 155 9.86 18.70 4.40
C VAL A 155 9.04 19.85 4.96
N ASP A 156 9.18 20.10 6.26
CA ASP A 156 8.48 21.20 6.95
C ASP A 156 9.25 22.50 6.79
N ARG A 157 8.56 23.62 6.59
CA ARG A 157 9.22 24.93 6.59
C ARG A 157 9.66 25.29 8.01
N LEU A 158 10.89 25.80 8.16
CA LEU A 158 11.40 26.28 9.45
C LEU A 158 11.18 27.80 9.55
N GLY A 159 10.42 28.22 10.57
CA GLY A 159 10.24 29.64 10.92
C GLY A 159 8.89 30.24 10.52
N GLU A 160 7.80 29.51 10.71
CA GLU A 160 6.54 30.15 11.12
C GLU A 160 6.68 30.67 12.57
#